data_AF-A0AA38WDC5-F1
#
_entry.id   AF-A0AA38WDC5-F1
#
_cell.length_a   1.000
_cell.length_b   1.000
_cell.length_c   1.000
_cell.angle_alpha   90.00
_cell.angle_beta   90.00
_cell.angle_gamma   90.00
#
_symmetry.space_group_name_H-M   'P 1'
#
loop_
_entity.id
_entity.type
_entity.pdbx_description
1 polymer ?
#
loop_
_entity_poly.entity_id
_entity_poly.type
_entity_poly.pdbx_seq_one_letter_code
_entity_poly.pdbx_strand_id
1 'polypeptide(L)'
;MSLSFCFPTTARTLTLTNSFASFFNRNPPIHQRFSVVSCSRALHLDAEPEGEEEDGFSGGRQRANYAGVRLEESVEEVKSGKVRLDTWISTRINGISRARVQSSIRSGLVSVNNRVTNKASHMVRHGDKVECTISELQPLKAEGEDIALDIVYEDEHVLVVNKPAHMVVHPAPGNATGTLVNGILHHCSLPTTTFQDQELLSDSDDLADIELDEPSKDFSFDTNETSIRPGIVHRLDKGTSGLLVVAKDEHSHAHLSQQFKQHTIQRIYVSLTCGVPSPASGRVDIPIGRDLTNRLRMVAYTGSNKCGKSRHAASRYRVVEILAGGGSALVEWRLETGRTHQIRAHAKYLGIPLMGDEVYGGTKNMALARLQPKNPSRLHGHLSQLVSKLDRPCLHALTLGFTHPCTGEKMQFSCLPPEDFAETLTGLRNISTEKVMSSYS
;
A
#
# COMPACT_ATOMS: atom_id res chain seq x y z
N MET A 1 -25.97 44.92 32.07
CA MET A 1 -24.64 45.05 31.44
C MET A 1 -24.40 43.78 30.64
N SER A 2 -24.82 43.83 29.38
CA SER A 2 -24.71 42.79 28.36
C SER A 2 -23.52 43.15 27.48
N LEU A 3 -22.50 42.29 27.45
CA LEU A 3 -21.33 42.47 26.60
C LEU A 3 -21.41 41.48 25.43
N SER A 4 -21.64 42.07 24.27
CA SER A 4 -21.61 41.46 22.94
C SER A 4 -20.17 41.11 22.55
N PHE A 5 -19.93 39.90 22.06
CA PHE A 5 -18.72 39.56 21.33
C PHE A 5 -19.04 39.35 19.84
N CYS A 6 -18.52 40.26 19.02
CA CYS A 6 -18.53 40.21 17.56
C CYS A 6 -17.59 39.11 17.07
N PHE A 7 -18.08 38.20 16.22
CA PHE A 7 -17.26 37.35 15.35
C PHE A 7 -17.09 38.04 13.98
N PRO A 8 -15.88 38.12 13.41
CA PRO A 8 -15.74 38.54 12.02
C PRO A 8 -16.01 37.34 11.09
N THR A 9 -17.07 37.49 10.30
CA THR A 9 -17.44 36.64 9.17
C THR A 9 -16.59 37.01 7.96
N THR A 10 -15.80 36.09 7.40
CA THR A 10 -15.51 36.03 5.95
C THR A 10 -14.67 34.78 5.62
N ALA A 11 -15.35 33.66 5.36
CA ALA A 11 -14.81 32.61 4.52
C ALA A 11 -15.56 32.67 3.18
N ARG A 12 -14.83 32.95 2.11
CA ARG A 12 -15.36 32.95 0.74
C ARG A 12 -15.80 31.53 0.40
N THR A 13 -17.12 31.33 0.31
CA THR A 13 -17.72 30.11 -0.22
C THR A 13 -17.34 29.97 -1.69
N LEU A 14 -16.36 29.12 -1.99
CA LEU A 14 -16.18 28.56 -3.32
C LEU A 14 -17.36 27.62 -3.58
N THR A 15 -18.36 28.12 -4.31
CA THR A 15 -19.46 27.30 -4.83
C THR A 15 -18.91 26.27 -5.82
N LEU A 16 -18.58 25.09 -5.31
CA LEU A 16 -18.45 23.88 -6.11
C LEU A 16 -19.81 23.62 -6.79
N THR A 17 -19.81 23.54 -8.11
CA THR A 17 -21.03 23.32 -8.90
C THR A 17 -21.71 21.99 -8.52
N ASN A 18 -23.05 21.99 -8.51
CA ASN A 18 -23.96 20.90 -8.11
C ASN A 18 -23.68 19.50 -8.71
N SER A 19 -22.79 19.38 -9.70
CA SER A 19 -22.42 18.10 -10.33
C SER A 19 -21.56 17.21 -9.43
N PHE A 20 -20.63 17.79 -8.65
CA PHE A 20 -19.72 17.02 -7.78
C PHE A 20 -20.47 16.30 -6.66
N ALA A 21 -21.33 17.02 -5.93
CA ALA A 21 -22.09 16.46 -4.82
C ALA A 21 -23.21 15.49 -5.25
N SER A 22 -23.83 15.72 -6.42
CA SER A 22 -24.97 14.90 -6.89
C SER A 22 -24.62 13.44 -7.18
N PHE A 23 -23.35 13.16 -7.51
CA PHE A 23 -22.85 11.81 -7.72
C PHE A 23 -22.56 11.09 -6.39
N PHE A 24 -22.09 11.84 -5.37
CA PHE A 24 -21.66 11.26 -4.08
C PHE A 24 -22.76 11.21 -3.02
N ASN A 25 -23.90 11.91 -3.19
CA ASN A 25 -24.94 12.05 -2.16
C ASN A 25 -26.21 11.19 -2.38
N ARG A 26 -26.09 10.03 -3.05
CA ARG A 26 -27.21 9.09 -3.26
C ARG A 26 -27.17 7.96 -2.23
N ASN A 27 -27.58 8.20 -0.99
CA ASN A 27 -28.13 7.17 -0.08
C ASN A 27 -28.97 7.83 1.03
N PRO A 28 -30.16 7.31 1.38
CA PRO A 28 -30.99 7.84 2.45
C PRO A 28 -30.53 7.34 3.84
N PRO A 29 -30.84 8.04 4.94
CA PRO A 29 -30.51 7.61 6.30
C PRO A 29 -31.36 6.39 6.68
N ILE A 30 -30.73 5.29 7.09
CA ILE A 30 -31.42 4.10 7.60
C ILE A 30 -31.60 4.27 9.12
N HIS A 31 -32.86 4.26 9.56
CA HIS A 31 -33.26 4.23 10.96
C HIS A 31 -32.94 2.86 11.60
N GLN A 32 -32.29 2.90 12.76
CA GLN A 32 -32.04 1.75 13.64
C GLN A 32 -33.35 1.06 14.09
N ARG A 33 -33.42 -0.26 13.98
CA ARG A 33 -34.37 -1.11 14.71
C ARG A 33 -33.65 -2.34 15.25
N PHE A 34 -33.62 -2.47 16.56
CA PHE A 34 -33.09 -3.61 17.31
C PHE A 34 -34.01 -4.83 17.18
N SER A 35 -33.43 -6.02 17.00
CA SER A 35 -34.09 -7.29 17.36
C SER A 35 -33.03 -8.30 17.83
N VAL A 36 -33.18 -8.76 19.07
CA VAL A 36 -32.36 -9.77 19.75
C VAL A 36 -32.93 -11.16 19.48
N VAL A 37 -32.12 -12.13 19.04
CA VAL A 37 -32.45 -13.56 19.14
C VAL A 37 -31.20 -14.39 19.47
N SER A 38 -31.42 -15.36 20.37
CA SER A 38 -30.47 -16.16 21.14
C SER A 38 -30.01 -17.47 20.49
N CYS A 39 -28.86 -17.93 20.99
CA CYS A 39 -28.07 -19.15 20.76
C CYS A 39 -28.82 -20.51 20.81
N SER A 40 -28.24 -21.56 20.18
CA SER A 40 -28.24 -22.95 20.68
C SER A 40 -27.12 -23.79 20.05
N ARG A 41 -26.53 -24.67 20.87
CA ARG A 41 -25.31 -25.49 20.69
C ARG A 41 -25.68 -26.98 20.60
N ALA A 42 -24.88 -27.82 19.94
CA ALA A 42 -24.83 -29.28 20.19
C ALA A 42 -23.52 -29.93 19.70
N LEU A 43 -23.10 -30.99 20.41
CA LEU A 43 -21.82 -31.72 20.38
C LEU A 43 -22.02 -33.20 19.94
N HIS A 44 -20.98 -33.88 19.41
CA HIS A 44 -20.41 -35.22 19.80
C HIS A 44 -19.62 -35.93 18.67
N LEU A 45 -18.34 -36.33 18.93
CA LEU A 45 -17.71 -37.68 19.13
C LEU A 45 -17.59 -38.53 17.83
N ASP A 46 -16.59 -39.35 17.50
CA ASP A 46 -15.26 -39.80 17.97
C ASP A 46 -14.66 -40.65 16.80
N ALA A 47 -13.32 -40.74 16.64
CA ALA A 47 -12.54 -41.95 16.24
C ALA A 47 -11.11 -41.63 15.73
N GLU A 48 -10.15 -42.42 16.20
CA GLU A 48 -8.67 -42.39 16.05
C GLU A 48 -8.19 -43.51 15.05
N PRO A 49 -6.88 -43.65 14.71
CA PRO A 49 -6.39 -43.64 13.33
C PRO A 49 -5.59 -44.90 12.93
N GLU A 50 -5.17 -44.97 11.66
CA GLU A 50 -4.03 -45.80 11.21
C GLU A 50 -3.18 -45.00 10.20
N GLY A 51 -1.86 -45.12 10.31
CA GLY A 51 -0.87 -44.34 9.55
C GLY A 51 -0.24 -45.13 8.41
N GLU A 52 0.57 -44.44 7.61
CA GLU A 52 1.66 -45.01 6.81
C GLU A 52 2.58 -43.87 6.33
N GLU A 53 3.88 -44.17 6.34
CA GLU A 53 5.03 -43.30 6.09
C GLU A 53 5.20 -43.02 4.59
N GLU A 54 5.64 -41.81 4.19
CA GLU A 54 6.45 -41.67 2.97
C GLU A 54 7.32 -40.41 2.94
N ASP A 55 8.52 -40.61 2.40
CA ASP A 55 9.71 -39.77 2.44
C ASP A 55 9.65 -38.49 1.60
N GLY A 56 10.43 -37.51 2.03
CA GLY A 56 10.38 -36.12 1.59
C GLY A 56 11.20 -35.73 0.36
N PHE A 57 10.89 -34.54 -0.15
CA PHE A 57 11.86 -33.53 -0.61
C PHE A 57 11.15 -32.19 -0.90
N SER A 58 11.02 -31.31 0.11
CA SER A 58 10.49 -29.94 -0.08
C SER A 58 11.61 -28.92 0.12
N GLY A 59 12.14 -28.40 -1.00
CA GLY A 59 13.07 -27.26 -1.03
C GLY A 59 12.38 -25.94 -0.71
N GLY A 60 12.01 -25.74 0.55
CA GLY A 60 11.57 -24.44 1.09
C GLY A 60 12.77 -23.64 1.57
N ARG A 61 13.08 -22.51 0.91
CA ARG A 61 14.08 -21.55 1.41
C ARG A 61 13.55 -20.89 2.70
N GLN A 62 13.91 -21.45 3.86
CA GLN A 62 13.76 -20.80 5.16
C GLN A 62 14.43 -19.41 5.09
N ARG A 63 13.69 -18.34 5.42
CA ARG A 63 14.23 -16.98 5.49
C ARG A 63 15.20 -16.91 6.68
N ALA A 64 16.49 -17.09 6.39
CA ALA A 64 17.51 -17.19 7.42
C ALA A 64 17.70 -15.83 8.14
N ASN A 65 17.64 -15.86 9.46
CA ASN A 65 18.08 -14.76 10.30
C ASN A 65 19.62 -14.65 10.16
N TYR A 66 20.10 -13.58 9.52
CA TYR A 66 21.54 -13.36 9.34
C TYR A 66 22.18 -12.58 10.50
N ALA A 67 21.41 -12.18 11.52
CA ALA A 67 21.94 -11.46 12.67
C ALA A 67 23.06 -12.26 13.35
N GLY A 68 24.20 -11.62 13.58
CA GLY A 68 25.34 -12.25 14.24
C GLY A 68 26.13 -13.24 13.37
N VAL A 69 25.75 -13.47 12.10
CA VAL A 69 26.55 -14.27 11.17
C VAL A 69 27.94 -13.63 11.03
N ARG A 70 28.97 -14.43 11.30
CA ARG A 70 30.37 -14.02 11.20
C ARG A 70 30.99 -14.61 9.95
N LEU A 71 31.72 -13.78 9.22
CA LEU A 71 32.59 -14.16 8.12
C LEU A 71 34.00 -13.68 8.48
N GLU A 72 34.94 -14.61 8.55
CA GLU A 72 36.36 -14.32 8.67
C GLU A 72 37.08 -15.10 7.58
N GLU A 73 37.49 -14.41 6.52
CA GLU A 73 38.09 -15.05 5.36
C GLU A 73 39.18 -14.16 4.74
N SER A 74 40.27 -14.78 4.28
CA SER A 74 41.32 -14.11 3.52
C SER A 74 41.01 -14.18 2.03
N VAL A 75 41.27 -13.10 1.29
CA VAL A 75 40.94 -13.03 -0.14
C VAL A 75 41.98 -13.81 -0.95
N GLU A 76 41.69 -15.07 -1.31
CA GLU A 76 42.61 -15.97 -2.03
C GLU A 76 42.54 -15.86 -3.57
N GLU A 77 41.35 -15.64 -4.15
CA GLU A 77 41.19 -15.47 -5.60
C GLU A 77 40.40 -14.20 -5.92
N VAL A 78 41.06 -13.24 -6.59
CA VAL A 78 40.38 -12.13 -7.25
C VAL A 78 40.34 -12.44 -8.74
N LYS A 79 39.33 -13.19 -9.21
CA LYS A 79 39.14 -13.45 -10.65
C LYS A 79 39.06 -12.10 -11.38
N SER A 80 40.14 -11.77 -12.10
CA SER A 80 40.39 -10.60 -12.96
C SER A 80 39.39 -9.45 -12.82
N GLY A 81 39.58 -8.59 -11.80
CA GLY A 81 38.84 -7.34 -11.66
C GLY A 81 38.88 -6.74 -10.25
N LYS A 82 38.69 -5.42 -10.14
CA LYS A 82 38.52 -4.74 -8.85
C LYS A 82 37.16 -5.12 -8.26
N VAL A 83 37.11 -5.98 -7.24
CA VAL A 83 35.87 -6.40 -6.57
C VAL A 83 35.62 -5.50 -5.36
N ARG A 84 34.38 -5.04 -5.21
CA ARG A 84 33.97 -4.26 -4.03
C ARG A 84 33.71 -5.16 -2.83
N LEU A 85 34.07 -4.68 -1.65
CA LEU A 85 33.91 -5.36 -0.36
C LEU A 85 32.48 -5.82 -0.13
N ASP A 86 31.49 -4.96 -0.39
CA ASP A 86 30.08 -5.30 -0.21
C ASP A 86 29.61 -6.45 -1.12
N THR A 87 30.06 -6.46 -2.38
CA THR A 87 29.81 -7.55 -3.32
C THR A 87 30.52 -8.82 -2.85
N TRP A 88 31.79 -8.73 -2.46
CA TRP A 88 32.60 -9.86 -2.04
C TRP A 88 32.01 -10.57 -0.82
N ILE A 89 31.59 -9.83 0.21
CA ILE A 89 30.94 -10.43 1.40
C ILE A 89 29.59 -11.06 1.01
N SER A 90 28.81 -10.41 0.16
CA SER A 90 27.48 -10.90 -0.22
C SER A 90 27.48 -12.21 -1.03
N THR A 91 28.59 -12.55 -1.70
CA THR A 91 28.71 -13.82 -2.42
C THR A 91 29.11 -14.97 -1.50
N ARG A 92 29.64 -14.69 -0.28
CA ARG A 92 30.09 -15.72 0.68
C ARG A 92 29.05 -16.08 1.72
N ILE A 93 28.12 -15.17 1.99
CA ILE A 93 26.99 -15.43 2.89
C ILE A 93 25.76 -15.74 2.03
N ASN A 94 25.39 -17.02 1.94
CA ASN A 94 24.30 -17.48 1.08
C ASN A 94 22.97 -16.79 1.42
N GLY A 95 22.36 -16.13 0.43
CA GLY A 95 21.05 -15.50 0.53
C GLY A 95 21.02 -14.12 1.21
N ILE A 96 22.16 -13.60 1.70
CA ILE A 96 22.19 -12.25 2.28
C ILE A 96 21.99 -11.19 1.20
N SER A 97 21.24 -10.13 1.52
CA SER A 97 21.14 -8.98 0.62
C SER A 97 22.39 -8.11 0.70
N ARG A 98 22.84 -7.57 -0.43
CA ARG A 98 23.92 -6.59 -0.47
C ARG A 98 23.65 -5.36 0.41
N ALA A 99 22.39 -4.93 0.51
CA ALA A 99 22.00 -3.82 1.38
C ALA A 99 22.24 -4.12 2.86
N ARG A 100 22.02 -5.38 3.28
CA ARG A 100 22.30 -5.84 4.64
C ARG A 100 23.79 -5.83 4.98
N VAL A 101 24.63 -6.25 4.03
CA VAL A 101 26.09 -6.13 4.13
C VAL A 101 26.51 -4.67 4.23
N GLN A 102 25.98 -3.80 3.36
CA GLN A 102 26.27 -2.36 3.38
C GLN A 102 25.86 -1.70 4.71
N SER A 103 24.74 -2.14 5.31
CA SER A 103 24.33 -1.69 6.64
C SER A 103 25.35 -2.08 7.71
N SER A 104 25.82 -3.33 7.67
CA SER A 104 26.83 -3.84 8.62
C SER A 104 28.17 -3.10 8.48
N ILE A 105 28.59 -2.79 7.24
CA ILE A 105 29.77 -1.94 6.96
C ILE A 105 29.60 -0.55 7.57
N ARG A 106 28.45 0.11 7.33
CA ARG A 106 28.16 1.45 7.90
C ARG A 106 28.08 1.45 9.42
N SER A 107 27.67 0.33 10.00
CA SER A 107 27.58 0.14 11.46
C SER A 107 28.92 -0.21 12.10
N GLY A 108 30.02 -0.24 11.33
CA GLY A 108 31.36 -0.53 11.85
C GLY A 108 31.62 -2.00 12.18
N LEU A 109 30.76 -2.91 11.74
CA LEU A 109 30.86 -4.34 12.03
C LEU A 109 31.69 -5.11 10.98
N VAL A 110 32.41 -4.39 10.12
CA VAL A 110 33.25 -4.97 9.07
C VAL A 110 34.63 -4.35 9.12
N SER A 111 35.65 -5.20 9.16
CA SER A 111 37.06 -4.83 9.17
C SER A 111 37.79 -5.48 7.98
N VAL A 112 38.80 -4.77 7.46
CA VAL A 112 39.75 -5.29 6.48
C VAL A 112 41.16 -5.08 7.03
N ASN A 113 41.93 -6.16 7.16
CA ASN A 113 43.25 -6.18 7.79
C ASN A 113 43.21 -5.54 9.20
N ASN A 114 42.23 -5.95 10.01
CA ASN A 114 41.98 -5.46 11.37
C ASN A 114 41.63 -3.96 11.46
N ARG A 115 41.28 -3.31 10.35
CA ARG A 115 40.83 -1.92 10.33
C ARG A 115 39.37 -1.85 9.95
N VAL A 116 38.54 -1.34 10.85
CA VAL A 116 37.11 -1.11 10.59
C VAL A 116 36.94 -0.19 9.39
N THR A 117 36.09 -0.57 8.45
CA THR A 117 35.77 0.20 7.25
C THR A 117 34.29 0.56 7.24
N ASN A 118 33.99 1.83 7.00
CA ASN A 118 32.63 2.32 6.76
C ASN A 118 32.32 2.50 5.25
N LYS A 119 33.30 2.22 4.37
CA LYS A 119 33.17 2.40 2.93
C LYS A 119 32.79 1.08 2.26
N ALA A 120 31.51 0.92 1.93
CA ALA A 120 31.02 -0.25 1.19
C ALA A 120 31.66 -0.42 -0.19
N SER A 121 32.16 0.68 -0.77
CA SER A 121 32.85 0.70 -2.06
C SER A 121 34.35 0.38 -1.97
N HIS A 122 34.86 0.00 -0.80
CA HIS A 122 36.25 -0.45 -0.63
C HIS A 122 36.55 -1.58 -1.62
N MET A 123 37.69 -1.53 -2.30
CA MET A 123 38.10 -2.59 -3.24
C MET A 123 39.00 -3.59 -2.54
N VAL A 124 38.56 -4.84 -2.45
CA VAL A 124 39.35 -5.91 -1.83
C VAL A 124 40.51 -6.34 -2.73
N ARG A 125 41.64 -6.66 -2.12
CA ARG A 125 42.86 -7.14 -2.78
C ARG A 125 43.17 -8.56 -2.35
N HIS A 126 43.92 -9.27 -3.18
CA HIS A 126 44.47 -10.57 -2.81
C HIS A 126 45.28 -10.46 -1.51
N GLY A 127 45.02 -11.36 -0.57
CA GLY A 127 45.65 -11.39 0.75
C GLY A 127 45.01 -10.49 1.81
N ASP A 128 44.00 -9.68 1.48
CA ASP A 128 43.25 -8.94 2.49
C ASP A 128 42.51 -9.90 3.42
N LYS A 129 42.60 -9.67 4.73
CA LYS A 129 41.80 -10.38 5.74
C LYS A 129 40.51 -9.62 5.98
N VAL A 130 39.37 -10.21 5.65
CA VAL A 130 38.06 -9.58 5.85
C VAL A 130 37.36 -10.24 7.02
N GLU A 131 37.03 -9.44 8.03
CA GLU A 131 36.19 -9.86 9.16
C GLU A 131 34.87 -9.08 9.09
N CYS A 132 33.75 -9.78 9.11
CA CYS A 132 32.43 -9.21 9.03
C CYS A 132 31.52 -9.88 10.04
N THR A 133 30.90 -9.09 10.90
CA THR A 133 29.73 -9.51 11.67
C THR A 133 28.52 -8.84 11.05
N ILE A 134 27.51 -9.64 10.69
CA ILE A 134 26.26 -9.08 10.18
C ILE A 134 25.49 -8.46 11.34
N SER A 135 25.19 -7.16 11.20
CA SER A 135 24.35 -6.40 12.14
C SER A 135 23.08 -7.16 12.48
N GLU A 136 22.51 -6.93 13.65
CA GLU A 136 21.14 -7.34 13.95
C GLU A 136 20.15 -6.40 13.24
N LEU A 137 18.95 -6.87 12.90
CA LEU A 137 17.90 -5.94 12.46
C LEU A 137 17.35 -5.34 13.75
N GLN A 138 17.55 -4.05 13.95
CA GLN A 138 16.88 -3.37 15.05
C GLN A 138 15.40 -3.27 14.68
N PRO A 139 14.49 -3.84 15.48
CA PRO A 139 13.07 -3.74 15.18
C PRO A 139 12.65 -2.27 15.16
N LEU A 140 11.83 -1.88 14.18
CA LEU A 140 11.27 -0.54 14.11
C LEU A 140 10.26 -0.38 15.24
N LYS A 141 10.52 0.52 16.18
CA LYS A 141 9.60 0.85 17.28
C LYS A 141 8.72 2.02 16.85
N ALA A 142 7.40 1.91 17.00
CA ALA A 142 6.49 3.04 16.88
C ALA A 142 6.06 3.55 18.24
N GLU A 143 6.39 4.81 18.51
CA GLU A 143 5.87 5.54 19.65
C GLU A 143 4.66 6.39 19.21
N GLY A 144 3.75 6.65 20.15
CA GLY A 144 2.62 7.54 19.90
C GLY A 144 3.11 8.95 19.62
N GLU A 145 2.66 9.56 18.53
CA GLU A 145 2.96 10.93 18.17
C GLU A 145 1.68 11.75 18.07
N ASP A 146 1.70 12.99 18.57
CA ASP A 146 0.58 13.92 18.48
C ASP A 146 0.41 14.43 17.03
N ILE A 147 -0.21 13.59 16.20
CA ILE A 147 -0.49 13.85 14.80
C ILE A 147 -2.01 13.96 14.66
N ALA A 148 -2.47 15.11 14.18
CA ALA A 148 -3.89 15.33 13.93
C ALA A 148 -4.42 14.31 12.90
N LEU A 149 -5.42 13.53 13.30
CA LEU A 149 -6.12 12.56 12.45
C LEU A 149 -7.43 13.16 11.96
N ASP A 150 -7.73 13.00 10.67
CA ASP A 150 -9.05 13.30 10.11
C ASP A 150 -9.97 12.09 10.36
N ILE A 151 -10.70 12.15 11.49
CA ILE A 151 -11.56 11.05 11.97
C ILE A 151 -12.95 11.22 11.38
N VAL A 152 -13.37 10.23 10.58
CA VAL A 152 -14.69 10.19 9.94
C VAL A 152 -15.72 9.52 10.85
N TYR A 153 -15.28 8.53 11.62
CA TYR A 153 -16.12 7.82 12.59
C TYR A 153 -15.26 7.17 13.67
N GLU A 154 -15.75 7.14 14.90
CA GLU A 154 -15.10 6.44 16.00
C GLU A 154 -16.15 5.94 16.99
N ASP A 155 -15.98 4.70 17.45
CA ASP A 155 -16.65 4.15 18.62
C ASP A 155 -15.64 3.39 19.51
N GLU A 156 -16.12 2.51 20.39
CA GLU A 156 -15.28 1.71 21.28
C GLU A 156 -14.37 0.73 20.52
N HIS A 157 -14.80 0.24 19.36
CA HIS A 157 -14.27 -0.93 18.66
C HIS A 157 -13.55 -0.60 17.35
N VAL A 158 -14.02 0.43 16.65
CA VAL A 158 -13.50 0.79 15.34
C VAL A 158 -13.27 2.30 15.22
N LEU A 159 -12.24 2.63 14.44
CA LEU A 159 -11.90 3.98 14.05
C LEU A 159 -11.79 4.04 12.52
N VAL A 160 -12.50 4.97 11.90
CA VAL A 160 -12.42 5.23 10.46
C VAL A 160 -11.80 6.59 10.24
N VAL A 161 -10.69 6.61 9.52
CA VAL A 161 -9.90 7.82 9.24
C VAL A 161 -9.84 8.11 7.75
N ASN A 162 -9.83 9.39 7.40
CA ASN A 162 -9.46 9.85 6.07
C ASN A 162 -7.96 10.15 6.04
N LYS A 163 -7.16 9.18 5.55
CA LYS A 163 -5.71 9.35 5.49
C LYS A 163 -5.35 10.42 4.45
N PRO A 164 -4.57 11.46 4.80
CA PRO A 164 -4.10 12.42 3.81
C PRO A 164 -3.12 11.75 2.85
N ALA A 165 -2.89 12.37 1.69
CA ALA A 165 -1.80 11.97 0.81
C ALA A 165 -0.43 12.24 1.49
N HIS A 166 0.61 11.58 1.00
CA HIS A 166 2.00 11.65 1.49
C HIS A 166 2.26 11.06 2.89
N MET A 167 1.23 10.69 3.64
CA MET A 167 1.36 9.96 4.91
C MET A 167 1.51 8.45 4.68
N VAL A 168 2.52 7.85 5.30
CA VAL A 168 2.73 6.39 5.33
C VAL A 168 1.85 5.77 6.42
N VAL A 169 1.29 4.58 6.16
CA VAL A 169 0.44 3.88 7.15
C VAL A 169 1.26 3.31 8.29
N HIS A 170 2.29 2.52 7.98
CA HIS A 170 3.14 1.82 8.96
C HIS A 170 4.57 2.35 8.96
N PRO A 171 5.27 2.32 10.11
CA PRO A 171 6.70 2.52 10.14
C PRO A 171 7.41 1.62 9.13
N ALA A 172 8.33 2.19 8.37
CA ALA A 172 9.10 1.48 7.37
C ALA A 172 10.51 2.10 7.27
N PRO A 173 11.50 1.41 6.67
CA PRO A 173 12.81 1.98 6.44
C PRO A 173 12.71 3.30 5.67
N GLY A 174 13.22 4.38 6.27
CA GLY A 174 13.14 5.75 5.75
C GLY A 174 11.88 6.54 6.15
N ASN A 175 10.89 5.92 6.81
CA ASN A 175 9.73 6.58 7.41
C ASN A 175 9.41 5.86 8.76
N ALA A 176 10.30 5.99 9.74
CA ALA A 176 10.17 5.30 11.03
C ALA A 176 9.16 5.98 11.98
N THR A 177 8.96 7.29 11.81
CA THR A 177 8.08 8.17 12.59
C THR A 177 7.12 8.92 11.65
N GLY A 178 6.15 9.66 12.20
CA GLY A 178 5.22 10.46 11.41
C GLY A 178 4.24 9.62 10.57
N THR A 179 4.00 8.36 10.95
CA THR A 179 3.09 7.46 10.25
C THR A 179 1.70 7.48 10.85
N LEU A 180 0.70 6.98 10.11
CA LEU A 180 -0.67 6.87 10.61
C LEU A 180 -0.73 6.05 11.90
N VAL A 181 0.05 4.97 12.00
CA VAL A 181 0.19 4.17 13.22
C VAL A 181 0.67 5.02 14.40
N ASN A 182 1.66 5.90 14.22
CA ASN A 182 2.13 6.78 15.31
C ASN A 182 1.00 7.68 15.83
N GLY A 183 0.21 8.26 14.92
CA GLY A 183 -0.95 9.07 15.28
C GLY A 183 -2.05 8.28 15.97
N ILE A 184 -2.36 7.07 15.50
CA ILE A 184 -3.36 6.17 16.11
C ILE A 184 -2.94 5.76 17.52
N LEU A 185 -1.67 5.42 17.72
CA LEU A 185 -1.14 5.05 19.03
C LEU A 185 -1.34 6.17 20.05
N HIS A 186 -1.08 7.42 19.65
CA HIS A 186 -1.33 8.59 20.49
C HIS A 186 -2.82 8.80 20.75
N HIS A 187 -3.63 8.84 19.68
CA HIS A 187 -5.08 9.12 19.77
C HIS A 187 -5.82 8.09 20.63
N CYS A 188 -5.52 6.81 20.44
CA CYS A 188 -6.16 5.72 21.19
C CYS A 188 -5.47 5.43 22.53
N SER A 189 -4.42 6.18 22.90
CA SER A 189 -3.62 5.94 24.11
C SER A 189 -3.11 4.49 24.21
N LEU A 190 -2.73 3.90 23.08
CA LEU A 190 -2.27 2.52 22.98
C LEU A 190 -0.77 2.40 23.35
N PRO A 191 -0.33 1.26 23.89
CA PRO A 191 1.06 1.07 24.25
C PRO A 191 1.97 1.10 23.01
N THR A 192 3.21 1.53 23.21
CA THR A 192 4.24 1.48 22.17
C THR A 192 4.35 0.09 21.58
N THR A 193 4.41 0.05 20.25
CA THR A 193 4.48 -1.20 19.49
C THR A 193 5.84 -1.38 18.81
N THR A 194 6.36 -2.60 18.85
CA THR A 194 7.65 -2.97 18.22
C THR A 194 7.37 -3.82 16.97
N PHE A 195 7.87 -3.39 15.82
CA PHE A 195 7.77 -4.10 14.54
C PHE A 195 9.08 -4.82 14.24
N GLN A 196 9.06 -6.15 14.10
CA GLN A 196 10.23 -6.89 13.65
C GLN A 196 10.41 -6.78 12.13
N ASP A 197 11.61 -6.41 11.69
CA ASP A 197 12.00 -6.24 10.27
C ASP A 197 11.95 -7.53 9.42
N GLN A 198 11.46 -8.66 9.94
CA GLN A 198 11.40 -9.93 9.21
C GLN A 198 10.59 -9.88 7.91
N GLU A 199 9.83 -8.80 7.66
CA GLU A 199 9.03 -8.59 6.45
C GLU A 199 9.56 -7.49 5.51
N LEU A 200 10.58 -6.70 5.88
CA LEU A 200 10.92 -5.47 5.12
C LEU A 200 11.85 -5.67 3.91
N LEU A 201 12.32 -6.89 3.67
CA LEU A 201 12.99 -7.27 2.41
C LEU A 201 12.22 -8.30 1.58
N SER A 202 10.98 -8.56 1.98
CA SER A 202 9.99 -9.24 1.16
C SER A 202 8.63 -8.88 1.72
N ASP A 203 7.97 -7.90 1.10
CA ASP A 203 6.57 -7.49 1.31
C ASP A 203 5.62 -8.70 1.12
N SER A 204 5.69 -9.70 2.01
CA SER A 204 4.85 -10.89 2.01
C SER A 204 3.52 -10.67 2.73
N ASP A 205 3.18 -9.43 3.08
CA ASP A 205 1.91 -8.93 3.60
C ASP A 205 0.72 -9.12 2.63
N ASP A 206 0.53 -10.33 2.11
CA ASP A 206 -0.76 -10.80 1.62
C ASP A 206 -1.24 -11.96 2.51
N LEU A 207 -1.08 -11.81 3.83
CA LEU A 207 -1.54 -12.78 4.83
C LEU A 207 -3.07 -12.91 4.89
N ALA A 208 -3.82 -12.10 4.14
CA ALA A 208 -5.26 -12.28 3.99
C ALA A 208 -5.65 -13.35 2.95
N ASP A 209 -4.77 -13.77 2.03
CA ASP A 209 -5.15 -14.63 0.89
C ASP A 209 -4.28 -15.90 0.79
N ILE A 210 -4.02 -16.55 1.92
CA ILE A 210 -3.60 -17.96 1.88
C ILE A 210 -4.86 -18.78 1.56
N GLU A 211 -5.03 -19.15 0.30
CA GLU A 211 -5.80 -20.34 -0.07
C GLU A 211 -5.05 -21.54 0.52
N LEU A 212 -5.62 -22.10 1.60
CA LEU A 212 -5.18 -23.35 2.18
C LEU A 212 -5.74 -24.46 1.28
N ASP A 213 -4.96 -24.90 0.31
CA ASP A 213 -5.17 -26.22 -0.27
C ASP A 213 -4.64 -27.28 0.74
N GLU A 214 -5.60 -28.08 1.21
CA GLU A 214 -5.52 -29.33 1.98
C GLU A 214 -4.99 -29.30 3.43
N PRO A 215 -5.63 -30.05 4.36
CA PRO A 215 -5.36 -29.99 5.79
C PRO A 215 -4.30 -31.01 6.20
N SER A 216 -3.11 -30.56 6.57
CA SER A 216 -2.17 -31.38 7.36
C SER A 216 -2.19 -30.98 8.83
N LYS A 217 -2.29 -32.02 9.67
CA LYS A 217 -2.45 -32.01 11.12
C LYS A 217 -1.16 -31.63 11.85
N ASP A 218 -1.37 -31.31 13.12
CA ASP A 218 -0.40 -31.06 14.20
C ASP A 218 0.20 -29.66 14.27
N PHE A 219 -0.47 -28.79 15.03
CA PHE A 219 0.15 -27.63 15.67
C PHE A 219 -0.13 -27.66 17.17
N SER A 220 0.86 -28.17 17.91
CA SER A 220 1.13 -27.68 19.26
C SER A 220 1.23 -26.16 19.24
N PHE A 221 0.63 -25.54 20.23
CA PHE A 221 0.51 -24.10 20.44
C PHE A 221 1.90 -23.45 20.57
N ASP A 222 2.55 -23.16 19.45
CA ASP A 222 3.74 -22.32 19.42
C ASP A 222 3.28 -20.89 19.15
N THR A 223 3.30 -20.08 20.21
CA THR A 223 3.10 -18.63 20.19
C THR A 223 4.20 -17.97 19.35
N ASN A 224 4.11 -18.07 18.03
CA ASN A 224 4.97 -17.35 17.11
C ASN A 224 4.44 -15.93 16.97
N GLU A 225 5.20 -15.00 17.53
CA GLU A 225 4.99 -13.55 17.61
C GLU A 225 4.41 -12.97 16.31
N THR A 226 3.09 -12.83 16.25
CA THR A 226 2.43 -12.03 15.23
C THR A 226 2.89 -10.59 15.40
N SER A 227 3.56 -10.05 14.37
CA SER A 227 4.00 -8.66 14.32
C SER A 227 2.86 -7.75 14.75
N ILE A 228 3.00 -7.12 15.92
CA ILE A 228 1.94 -6.32 16.53
C ILE A 228 1.72 -5.12 15.59
N ARG A 229 0.60 -5.11 14.86
CA ARG A 229 0.12 -3.97 14.09
C ARG A 229 -1.05 -3.43 14.89
N PRO A 230 -0.94 -2.25 15.53
CA PRO A 230 -2.00 -1.75 16.39
C PRO A 230 -3.21 -1.42 15.53
N GLY A 231 -4.15 -2.36 15.45
CA GLY A 231 -5.45 -2.18 14.81
C GLY A 231 -5.50 -2.16 13.28
N ILE A 232 -4.37 -2.16 12.58
CA ILE A 232 -4.36 -1.99 11.12
C ILE A 232 -4.60 -3.32 10.40
N VAL A 233 -5.77 -3.45 9.79
CA VAL A 233 -6.19 -4.63 9.01
C VAL A 233 -6.01 -4.47 7.50
N HIS A 234 -5.76 -3.24 7.03
CA HIS A 234 -5.49 -2.93 5.62
C HIS A 234 -4.69 -1.63 5.47
N ARG A 235 -4.18 -1.36 4.27
CA ARG A 235 -3.28 -0.22 4.02
C ARG A 235 -3.59 0.53 2.73
N LEU A 236 -3.22 1.80 2.73
CA LEU A 236 -3.14 2.67 1.56
C LEU A 236 -1.68 3.04 1.28
N ASP A 237 -1.33 3.18 0.00
CA ASP A 237 0.00 3.66 -0.39
C ASP A 237 0.26 5.08 0.12
N LYS A 238 1.54 5.45 0.29
CA LYS A 238 1.94 6.80 0.72
C LYS A 238 1.26 7.91 -0.10
N GLY A 239 1.23 7.79 -1.43
CA GLY A 239 0.61 8.78 -2.32
C GLY A 239 -0.91 8.67 -2.47
N THR A 240 -1.55 7.66 -1.88
CA THR A 240 -3.00 7.46 -1.96
C THR A 240 -3.67 8.08 -0.72
N SER A 241 -4.70 8.90 -0.92
CA SER A 241 -5.52 9.44 0.16
C SER A 241 -6.83 8.67 0.33
N GLY A 242 -7.55 8.90 1.42
CA GLY A 242 -8.92 8.42 1.61
C GLY A 242 -9.10 7.47 2.79
N LEU A 243 -10.23 6.78 2.80
CA LEU A 243 -10.75 6.04 3.94
C LEU A 243 -9.93 4.80 4.30
N LEU A 244 -9.67 4.64 5.60
CA LEU A 244 -9.06 3.46 6.22
C LEU A 244 -9.81 3.13 7.51
N VAL A 245 -9.94 1.83 7.83
CA VAL A 245 -10.56 1.35 9.08
C VAL A 245 -9.49 0.73 9.94
N VAL A 246 -9.56 1.01 11.24
CA VAL A 246 -8.64 0.59 12.28
C VAL A 246 -9.48 -0.10 13.36
N ALA A 247 -9.06 -1.29 13.77
CA ALA A 247 -9.60 -1.96 14.95
C ALA A 247 -8.98 -1.39 16.22
N LYS A 248 -9.78 -1.08 17.23
CA LYS A 248 -9.29 -0.58 18.54
C LYS A 248 -8.98 -1.70 19.53
N ASP A 249 -9.49 -2.90 19.26
CA ASP A 249 -9.33 -4.10 20.08
C ASP A 249 -9.07 -5.36 19.24
N GLU A 250 -8.66 -6.45 19.89
CA GLU A 250 -8.28 -7.72 19.26
C GLU A 250 -9.46 -8.43 18.58
N HIS A 251 -10.65 -8.40 19.20
CA HIS A 251 -11.85 -9.01 18.62
C HIS A 251 -12.23 -8.31 17.31
N SER A 252 -12.25 -6.98 17.34
CA SER A 252 -12.48 -6.14 16.15
C SER A 252 -11.43 -6.36 15.08
N HIS A 253 -10.16 -6.52 15.46
CA HIS A 253 -9.08 -6.81 14.53
C HIS A 253 -9.28 -8.16 13.83
N ALA A 254 -9.56 -9.22 14.58
CA ALA A 254 -9.79 -10.55 14.03
C ALA A 254 -10.99 -10.56 13.07
N HIS A 255 -12.10 -9.95 13.47
CA HIS A 255 -13.33 -9.95 12.69
C HIS A 255 -13.22 -9.10 11.40
N LEU A 256 -12.61 -7.91 11.49
CA LEU A 256 -12.33 -7.10 10.29
C LEU A 256 -11.32 -7.79 9.36
N SER A 257 -10.26 -8.40 9.92
CA SER A 257 -9.28 -9.18 9.13
C SER A 257 -9.95 -10.32 8.36
N GLN A 258 -10.89 -11.03 9.00
CA GLN A 258 -11.68 -12.06 8.35
C GLN A 258 -12.53 -11.51 7.20
N GLN A 259 -13.16 -10.35 7.38
CA GLN A 259 -13.93 -9.72 6.30
C GLN A 259 -13.04 -9.29 5.11
N PHE A 260 -11.81 -8.83 5.36
CA PHE A 260 -10.83 -8.56 4.30
C PHE A 260 -10.44 -9.85 3.54
N LYS A 261 -10.16 -10.93 4.28
CA LYS A 261 -9.83 -12.26 3.75
C LYS A 261 -10.97 -12.86 2.93
N GLN A 262 -12.20 -12.73 3.39
CA GLN A 262 -13.40 -13.20 2.68
C GLN A 262 -13.86 -12.24 1.56
N HIS A 263 -13.18 -11.12 1.37
CA HIS A 263 -13.52 -10.09 0.39
C HIS A 263 -14.95 -9.55 0.51
N THR A 264 -15.51 -9.53 1.71
CA THR A 264 -16.87 -9.00 1.98
C THR A 264 -16.89 -7.49 2.14
N ILE A 265 -15.73 -6.87 2.35
CA ILE A 265 -15.57 -5.42 2.51
C ILE A 265 -15.70 -4.71 1.16
N GLN A 266 -16.55 -3.68 1.14
CA GLN A 266 -16.70 -2.80 0.02
C GLN A 266 -15.61 -1.74 0.01
N ARG A 267 -14.84 -1.69 -1.08
CA ARG A 267 -13.79 -0.69 -1.31
C ARG A 267 -13.94 -0.07 -2.68
N ILE A 268 -14.26 1.22 -2.73
CA ILE A 268 -14.39 1.98 -3.97
C ILE A 268 -13.35 3.10 -3.98
N TYR A 269 -12.59 3.15 -5.06
CA TYR A 269 -11.61 4.19 -5.31
C TYR A 269 -11.99 5.00 -6.55
N VAL A 270 -11.50 6.23 -6.61
CA VAL A 270 -11.54 7.05 -7.82
C VAL A 270 -10.14 7.47 -8.23
N SER A 271 -9.91 7.55 -9.54
CA SER A 271 -8.63 8.00 -10.10
C SER A 271 -8.78 8.87 -11.33
N LEU A 272 -7.75 9.67 -11.63
CA LEU A 272 -7.56 10.29 -12.93
C LEU A 272 -6.53 9.49 -13.74
N THR A 273 -6.92 8.96 -14.89
CA THR A 273 -6.03 8.16 -15.77
C THR A 273 -5.46 9.00 -16.90
N CYS A 274 -4.27 8.64 -17.38
CA CYS A 274 -3.72 9.14 -18.64
C CYS A 274 -4.30 8.32 -19.81
N GLY A 275 -5.30 8.87 -20.49
CA GLY A 275 -6.12 8.17 -21.48
C GLY A 275 -7.43 7.61 -20.89
N VAL A 276 -8.25 7.02 -21.76
CA VAL A 276 -9.55 6.43 -21.41
C VAL A 276 -9.46 4.91 -21.53
N PRO A 277 -9.86 4.14 -20.50
CA PRO A 277 -9.98 2.68 -20.62
C PRO A 277 -10.86 2.27 -21.81
N SER A 278 -10.43 1.27 -22.56
CA SER A 278 -11.23 0.61 -23.60
C SER A 278 -11.17 -0.91 -23.38
N PRO A 279 -12.30 -1.58 -23.07
CA PRO A 279 -13.66 -1.04 -22.92
C PRO A 279 -13.81 -0.07 -21.73
N ALA A 280 -14.87 0.75 -21.73
CA ALA A 280 -15.15 1.77 -20.70
C ALA A 280 -15.49 1.19 -19.31
N SER A 281 -15.77 -0.10 -19.22
CA SER A 281 -15.88 -0.84 -17.96
C SER A 281 -15.42 -2.27 -18.15
N GLY A 282 -14.86 -2.87 -17.11
CA GLY A 282 -14.38 -4.23 -17.17
C GLY A 282 -13.87 -4.75 -15.83
N ARG A 283 -13.34 -5.97 -15.86
CA ARG A 283 -12.65 -6.61 -14.74
C ARG A 283 -11.22 -6.93 -15.20
N VAL A 284 -10.23 -6.44 -14.47
CA VAL A 284 -8.83 -6.83 -14.62
C VAL A 284 -8.55 -7.87 -13.56
N ASP A 285 -8.32 -9.10 -14.00
CA ASP A 285 -7.96 -10.25 -13.15
C ASP A 285 -6.61 -10.78 -13.62
N ILE A 286 -5.55 -10.19 -13.06
CA ILE A 286 -4.18 -10.46 -13.47
C ILE A 286 -3.31 -10.49 -12.23
N PRO A 287 -2.63 -11.61 -11.94
CA PRO A 287 -1.77 -11.71 -10.78
C PRO A 287 -0.71 -10.61 -10.73
N ILE A 288 -0.47 -10.08 -9.53
CA ILE A 288 0.52 -9.04 -9.30
C ILE A 288 1.69 -9.62 -8.52
N GLY A 289 2.91 -9.32 -8.98
CA GLY A 289 4.14 -9.64 -8.28
C GLY A 289 5.12 -8.48 -8.31
N ARG A 290 6.25 -8.60 -7.60
CA ARG A 290 7.27 -7.55 -7.54
C ARG A 290 8.08 -7.50 -8.83
N ASP A 291 8.35 -6.31 -9.34
CA ASP A 291 9.25 -6.12 -10.47
C ASP A 291 10.68 -6.52 -10.09
N LEU A 292 11.29 -7.41 -10.89
CA LEU A 292 12.65 -7.91 -10.67
C LEU A 292 13.73 -6.87 -10.96
N THR A 293 13.43 -5.90 -11.82
CA THR A 293 14.36 -4.85 -12.25
C THR A 293 14.20 -3.56 -11.44
N ASN A 294 12.96 -3.18 -11.14
CA ASN A 294 12.65 -1.96 -10.41
C ASN A 294 11.95 -2.26 -9.07
N ARG A 295 12.71 -2.22 -7.98
CA ARG A 295 12.21 -2.56 -6.63
C ARG A 295 11.05 -1.69 -6.11
N LEU A 296 10.75 -0.56 -6.75
CA LEU A 296 9.64 0.33 -6.40
C LEU A 296 8.33 -0.04 -7.12
N ARG A 297 8.38 -0.97 -8.08
CA ARG A 297 7.26 -1.37 -8.94
C ARG A 297 6.73 -2.75 -8.59
N MET A 298 5.42 -2.87 -8.79
CA MET A 298 4.69 -4.13 -8.92
C MET A 298 4.28 -4.32 -10.37
N VAL A 299 4.22 -5.57 -10.86
CA VAL A 299 3.91 -5.90 -12.25
C VAL A 299 2.71 -6.84 -12.28
N ALA A 300 1.76 -6.56 -13.17
CA ALA A 300 0.70 -7.49 -13.52
C ALA A 300 1.26 -8.50 -14.55
N TYR A 301 1.43 -9.76 -14.14
CA TYR A 301 2.07 -10.80 -14.95
C TYR A 301 1.04 -11.54 -15.81
N THR A 302 1.31 -11.64 -17.12
CA THR A 302 0.50 -12.43 -18.07
C THR A 302 1.25 -13.64 -18.62
N GLY A 303 0.54 -14.75 -18.85
CA GLY A 303 1.07 -15.91 -19.59
C GLY A 303 2.02 -16.81 -18.79
N SER A 304 2.99 -17.43 -19.49
CA SER A 304 4.03 -18.32 -18.92
C SER A 304 5.07 -17.61 -18.06
N ASN A 305 5.07 -16.27 -18.04
CA ASN A 305 5.91 -15.43 -17.19
C ASN A 305 5.38 -15.30 -15.76
N LYS A 306 4.60 -16.28 -15.26
CA LYS A 306 4.22 -16.34 -13.85
C LYS A 306 5.51 -16.46 -13.04
N CYS A 307 5.92 -15.37 -12.40
CA CYS A 307 6.85 -15.47 -11.30
C CYS A 307 6.14 -16.29 -10.22
N GLY A 308 6.75 -17.34 -9.68
CA GLY A 308 6.17 -18.12 -8.56
C GLY A 308 5.85 -17.29 -7.30
N LYS A 309 6.11 -15.98 -7.32
CA LYS A 309 5.80 -15.00 -6.27
C LYS A 309 4.66 -14.04 -6.62
N SER A 310 4.08 -14.11 -7.82
CA SER A 310 2.90 -13.30 -8.15
C SER A 310 1.65 -13.88 -7.48
N ARG A 311 0.79 -13.02 -6.94
CA ARG A 311 -0.41 -13.39 -6.21
C ARG A 311 -1.66 -12.92 -6.95
N HIS A 312 -2.76 -13.67 -6.82
CA HIS A 312 -4.03 -13.31 -7.44
C HIS A 312 -4.42 -11.86 -7.10
N ALA A 313 -4.86 -11.14 -8.13
CA ALA A 313 -5.26 -9.75 -8.00
C ALA A 313 -6.39 -9.42 -8.98
N ALA A 314 -7.50 -8.91 -8.45
CA ALA A 314 -8.67 -8.58 -9.25
C ALA A 314 -9.27 -7.21 -8.90
N SER A 315 -9.53 -6.41 -9.93
CA SER A 315 -10.15 -5.08 -9.83
C SER A 315 -11.21 -4.90 -10.91
N ARG A 316 -12.40 -4.45 -10.53
CA ARG A 316 -13.39 -3.94 -11.49
C ARG A 316 -13.19 -2.45 -11.69
N TYR A 317 -13.38 -1.98 -12.91
CA TYR A 317 -13.28 -0.56 -13.22
C TYR A 317 -14.45 -0.10 -14.07
N ARG A 318 -14.78 1.19 -13.95
CA ARG A 318 -15.79 1.85 -14.75
C ARG A 318 -15.39 3.30 -14.99
N VAL A 319 -15.39 3.74 -16.25
CA VAL A 319 -15.25 5.14 -16.62
C VAL A 319 -16.49 5.88 -16.14
N VAL A 320 -16.29 6.82 -15.24
CA VAL A 320 -17.33 7.72 -14.73
C VAL A 320 -17.49 8.90 -15.68
N GLU A 321 -16.37 9.45 -16.16
CA GLU A 321 -16.36 10.64 -17.01
C GLU A 321 -15.15 10.64 -17.94
N ILE A 322 -15.35 11.04 -19.20
CA ILE A 322 -14.28 11.26 -20.16
C ILE A 322 -13.84 12.73 -20.08
N LEU A 323 -12.54 12.96 -19.90
CA LEU A 323 -11.96 14.26 -19.61
C LEU A 323 -10.95 14.70 -20.68
N ALA A 324 -10.72 16.00 -20.78
CA ALA A 324 -9.77 16.61 -21.71
C ALA A 324 -9.84 16.01 -23.13
N GLY A 325 -11.06 15.92 -23.68
CA GLY A 325 -11.29 15.43 -25.03
C GLY A 325 -10.86 13.98 -25.29
N GLY A 326 -10.81 13.14 -24.25
CA GLY A 326 -10.34 11.74 -24.32
C GLY A 326 -8.87 11.56 -23.97
N GLY A 327 -8.16 12.62 -23.57
CA GLY A 327 -6.80 12.53 -23.05
C GLY A 327 -6.73 12.01 -21.61
N SER A 328 -7.85 12.03 -20.88
CA SER A 328 -7.95 11.54 -19.49
C SER A 328 -9.35 11.00 -19.21
N ALA A 329 -9.52 10.28 -18.11
CA ALA A 329 -10.81 9.87 -17.59
C ALA A 329 -10.83 9.88 -16.06
N LEU A 330 -12.01 10.16 -15.50
CA LEU A 330 -12.33 9.82 -14.13
C LEU A 330 -12.80 8.37 -14.10
N VAL A 331 -12.10 7.53 -13.34
CA VAL A 331 -12.36 6.08 -13.29
C VAL A 331 -12.66 5.66 -11.86
N GLU A 332 -13.77 4.95 -11.68
CA GLU A 332 -14.13 4.25 -10.45
C GLU A 332 -13.49 2.86 -10.47
N TRP A 333 -12.89 2.45 -9.36
CA TRP A 333 -12.32 1.12 -9.16
C TRP A 333 -12.97 0.44 -7.96
N ARG A 334 -13.38 -0.81 -8.11
CA ARG A 334 -13.85 -1.66 -7.02
C ARG A 334 -12.87 -2.80 -6.82
N LEU A 335 -12.30 -2.88 -5.62
CA LEU A 335 -11.29 -3.87 -5.29
C LEU A 335 -11.91 -5.16 -4.77
N GLU A 336 -11.63 -6.27 -5.46
CA GLU A 336 -11.93 -7.62 -4.97
C GLU A 336 -10.79 -8.08 -4.05
N THR A 337 -9.55 -7.94 -4.49
CA THR A 337 -8.34 -8.21 -3.71
C THR A 337 -7.63 -6.92 -3.28
N GLY A 338 -6.63 -7.00 -2.40
CA GLY A 338 -5.90 -5.85 -1.86
C GLY A 338 -4.37 -5.96 -1.94
N ARG A 339 -3.80 -6.14 -3.14
CA ARG A 339 -2.34 -6.23 -3.34
C ARG A 339 -1.66 -4.86 -3.33
N THR A 340 -0.38 -4.81 -2.98
CA THR A 340 0.43 -3.58 -3.05
C THR A 340 0.37 -2.96 -4.44
N HIS A 341 0.09 -1.65 -4.52
CA HIS A 341 -0.04 -0.88 -5.76
C HIS A 341 -1.05 -1.44 -6.78
N GLN A 342 -2.04 -2.24 -6.35
CA GLN A 342 -2.89 -3.01 -7.27
C GLN A 342 -3.54 -2.17 -8.38
N ILE A 343 -4.25 -1.09 -8.02
CA ILE A 343 -4.90 -0.20 -9.00
C ILE A 343 -3.88 0.39 -9.97
N ARG A 344 -2.72 0.80 -9.47
CA ARG A 344 -1.66 1.44 -10.26
C ARG A 344 -1.05 0.47 -11.27
N ALA A 345 -0.79 -0.76 -10.83
CA ALA A 345 -0.29 -1.83 -11.69
C ALA A 345 -1.32 -2.24 -12.75
N HIS A 346 -2.60 -2.41 -12.38
CA HIS A 346 -3.68 -2.71 -13.33
C HIS A 346 -3.92 -1.58 -14.32
N ALA A 347 -3.93 -0.32 -13.88
CA ALA A 347 -4.05 0.84 -14.76
C ALA A 347 -2.87 0.92 -15.76
N LYS A 348 -1.65 0.64 -15.31
CA LYS A 348 -0.48 0.53 -16.19
C LYS A 348 -0.64 -0.60 -17.20
N TYR A 349 -1.10 -1.77 -16.75
CA TYR A 349 -1.34 -2.93 -17.60
C TYR A 349 -2.35 -2.62 -18.71
N LEU A 350 -3.43 -1.91 -18.37
CA LEU A 350 -4.42 -1.43 -19.34
C LEU A 350 -3.89 -0.33 -20.29
N GLY A 351 -2.63 0.09 -20.16
CA GLY A 351 -2.05 1.17 -20.97
C GLY A 351 -2.46 2.58 -20.57
N ILE A 352 -3.18 2.73 -19.45
CA ILE A 352 -3.80 3.97 -18.95
C ILE A 352 -3.31 4.31 -17.53
N PRO A 353 -1.99 4.49 -17.33
CA PRO A 353 -1.45 4.74 -15.99
C PRO A 353 -2.08 5.98 -15.34
N LEU A 354 -2.08 6.00 -14.01
CA LEU A 354 -2.66 7.12 -13.26
C LEU A 354 -1.88 8.41 -13.50
N MET A 355 -2.58 9.54 -13.53
CA MET A 355 -1.96 10.85 -13.63
C MET A 355 -1.17 11.17 -12.35
N GLY A 356 0.01 11.78 -12.48
CA GLY A 356 0.93 12.06 -11.36
C GLY A 356 1.64 10.82 -10.80
N ASP A 357 1.43 9.63 -11.36
CA ASP A 357 2.13 8.42 -10.95
C ASP A 357 3.48 8.28 -11.68
N GLU A 358 4.56 8.81 -11.09
CA GLU A 358 5.88 8.74 -11.70
C GLU A 358 6.46 7.32 -11.75
N VAL A 359 6.01 6.45 -10.84
CA VAL A 359 6.44 5.06 -10.80
C VAL A 359 5.89 4.31 -12.02
N TYR A 360 4.61 4.47 -12.36
CA TYR A 360 3.98 3.69 -13.43
C TYR A 360 3.75 4.48 -14.73
N GLY A 361 3.34 5.74 -14.61
CA GLY A 361 3.01 6.66 -15.71
C GLY A 361 4.23 7.28 -16.39
N GLY A 362 5.37 7.32 -15.71
CA GLY A 362 6.59 7.94 -16.21
C GLY A 362 6.62 9.44 -15.94
N THR A 363 7.42 10.18 -16.71
CA THR A 363 7.63 11.61 -16.46
C THR A 363 6.39 12.44 -16.81
N LYS A 364 6.31 13.67 -16.27
CA LYS A 364 5.25 14.64 -16.58
C LYS A 364 5.10 14.87 -18.10
N ASN A 365 6.21 14.87 -18.84
CA ASN A 365 6.19 14.97 -20.31
C ASN A 365 5.49 13.77 -20.97
N MET A 366 5.61 12.56 -20.42
CA MET A 366 4.90 11.39 -20.94
C MET A 366 3.38 11.44 -20.69
N ALA A 367 2.95 12.09 -19.60
CA ALA A 367 1.54 12.37 -19.37
C ALA A 367 1.03 13.43 -20.36
N LEU A 368 1.79 14.52 -20.55
CA LEU A 368 1.47 15.56 -21.52
C LEU A 368 1.40 15.05 -22.96
N ALA A 369 2.30 14.15 -23.36
CA ALA A 369 2.30 13.53 -24.67
C ALA A 369 1.01 12.72 -24.96
N ARG A 370 0.27 12.28 -23.93
CA ARG A 370 -1.04 11.63 -24.08
C ARG A 370 -2.19 12.65 -24.11
N LEU A 371 -2.07 13.73 -23.34
CA LEU A 371 -3.11 14.77 -23.21
C LEU A 371 -3.12 15.73 -24.40
N GLN A 372 -1.97 16.26 -24.78
CA GLN A 372 -1.84 17.35 -25.74
C GLN A 372 -2.38 16.99 -27.15
N PRO A 373 -2.11 15.81 -27.74
CA PRO A 373 -2.62 15.49 -29.08
C PRO A 373 -4.15 15.40 -29.17
N LYS A 374 -4.84 15.22 -28.04
CA LYS A 374 -6.32 15.16 -27.98
C LYS A 374 -6.97 16.52 -27.76
N ASN A 375 -6.17 17.57 -27.57
CA ASN A 375 -6.61 18.91 -27.18
C ASN A 375 -6.00 19.99 -28.09
N PRO A 376 -6.73 21.11 -28.33
CA PRO A 376 -6.20 22.24 -29.09
C PRO A 376 -4.90 22.81 -28.49
N SER A 377 -3.99 23.30 -29.34
CA SER A 377 -2.70 23.87 -28.94
C SER A 377 -2.81 25.01 -27.94
N ARG A 378 -3.87 25.83 -28.03
CA ARG A 378 -4.15 26.91 -27.05
C ARG A 378 -4.29 26.42 -25.61
N LEU A 379 -4.68 25.15 -25.40
CA LEU A 379 -4.87 24.55 -24.08
C LEU A 379 -3.62 23.82 -23.56
N HIS A 380 -2.57 23.68 -24.38
CA HIS A 380 -1.36 22.94 -24.00
C HIS A 380 -0.62 23.58 -22.82
N GLY A 381 -0.60 24.91 -22.73
CA GLY A 381 -0.03 25.63 -21.59
C GLY A 381 -0.76 25.32 -20.27
N HIS A 382 -2.09 25.33 -20.30
CA HIS A 382 -2.92 25.01 -19.14
C HIS A 382 -2.77 23.54 -18.72
N LEU A 383 -2.75 22.60 -19.69
CA LEU A 383 -2.47 21.19 -19.42
C LEU A 383 -1.10 20.99 -18.75
N SER A 384 -0.06 21.67 -19.25
CA SER A 384 1.28 21.65 -18.67
C SER A 384 1.27 22.15 -17.23
N GLN A 385 0.55 23.24 -16.94
CA GLN A 385 0.41 23.76 -15.58
C GLN A 385 -0.30 22.77 -14.65
N LEU A 386 -1.41 22.17 -15.07
CA LEU A 386 -2.13 21.17 -14.27
C LEU A 386 -1.24 19.96 -13.94
N VAL A 387 -0.59 19.37 -14.95
CA VAL A 387 0.29 18.20 -14.76
C VAL A 387 1.53 18.55 -13.93
N SER A 388 2.02 19.80 -14.03
CA SER A 388 3.19 20.23 -13.25
C SER A 388 2.96 20.22 -11.74
N LYS A 389 1.73 20.46 -11.30
CA LYS A 389 1.35 20.46 -9.88
C LYS A 389 1.20 19.06 -9.28
N LEU A 390 1.09 18.03 -10.10
CA LEU A 390 0.92 16.66 -9.64
C LEU A 390 2.27 16.06 -9.24
N ASP A 391 2.35 15.55 -8.02
CA ASP A 391 3.54 14.89 -7.43
C ASP A 391 3.23 13.50 -6.85
N ARG A 392 1.98 13.05 -6.98
CA ARG A 392 1.49 11.76 -6.51
C ARG A 392 0.49 11.15 -7.49
N PRO A 393 0.25 9.83 -7.42
CA PRO A 393 -0.84 9.21 -8.16
C PRO A 393 -2.17 9.87 -7.79
N CYS A 394 -2.91 10.34 -8.78
CA CYS A 394 -4.29 10.82 -8.63
C CYS A 394 -5.20 9.63 -8.33
N LEU A 395 -5.15 9.14 -7.08
CA LEU A 395 -5.90 8.00 -6.56
C LEU A 395 -6.42 8.35 -5.17
N HIS A 396 -7.69 8.03 -4.92
CA HIS A 396 -8.36 8.29 -3.66
C HIS A 396 -9.31 7.15 -3.28
N ALA A 397 -9.23 6.68 -2.03
CA ALA A 397 -10.15 5.70 -1.44
C ALA A 397 -11.45 6.39 -1.01
N LEU A 398 -12.40 6.43 -1.93
CA LEU A 398 -13.63 7.21 -1.85
C LEU A 398 -14.63 6.63 -0.84
N THR A 399 -14.88 5.31 -0.92
CA THR A 399 -15.92 4.63 -0.13
C THR A 399 -15.35 3.39 0.53
N LEU A 400 -15.68 3.22 1.81
CA LEU A 400 -15.37 2.05 2.60
C LEU A 400 -16.65 1.56 3.27
N GLY A 401 -16.96 0.27 3.10
CA GLY A 401 -18.10 -0.36 3.76
C GLY A 401 -17.75 -1.73 4.33
N PHE A 402 -18.21 -2.01 5.53
CA PHE A 402 -17.93 -3.25 6.27
C PHE A 402 -19.07 -3.55 7.25
N THR A 403 -19.10 -4.76 7.77
CA THR A 403 -20.00 -5.14 8.87
C THR A 403 -19.30 -4.83 10.18
N HIS A 404 -19.93 -4.05 11.05
CA HIS A 404 -19.36 -3.67 12.34
C HIS A 404 -19.05 -4.95 13.16
N PRO A 405 -17.84 -5.11 13.71
CA PRO A 405 -17.40 -6.36 14.32
C PRO A 405 -18.21 -6.78 15.55
N CYS A 406 -18.66 -5.83 16.37
CA CYS A 406 -19.46 -6.13 17.57
C CYS A 406 -20.98 -6.09 17.33
N THR A 407 -21.53 -5.06 16.68
CA THR A 407 -22.98 -4.92 16.49
C THR A 407 -23.55 -5.72 15.31
N GLY A 408 -22.72 -6.12 14.34
CA GLY A 408 -23.19 -6.77 13.11
C GLY A 408 -23.89 -5.83 12.12
N GLU A 409 -23.95 -4.53 12.40
CA GLU A 409 -24.58 -3.55 11.51
C GLU A 409 -23.72 -3.29 10.26
N LYS A 410 -24.37 -3.12 9.10
CA LYS A 410 -23.66 -2.73 7.87
C LYS A 410 -23.35 -1.24 7.91
N MET A 411 -22.08 -0.90 7.86
CA MET A 411 -21.59 0.48 7.86
C MET A 411 -21.05 0.86 6.49
N GLN A 412 -21.22 2.11 6.09
CA GLN A 412 -20.66 2.65 4.86
C GLN A 412 -20.28 4.13 5.06
N PHE A 413 -19.05 4.46 4.70
CA PHE A 413 -18.49 5.80 4.78
C PHE A 413 -18.06 6.28 3.41
N SER A 414 -18.10 7.59 3.17
CA SER A 414 -17.59 8.21 1.95
C SER A 414 -16.93 9.54 2.25
N CYS A 415 -15.78 9.80 1.63
CA CYS A 415 -15.06 11.06 1.75
C CYS A 415 -14.75 11.61 0.35
N LEU A 416 -14.80 12.93 0.20
CA LEU A 416 -14.42 13.56 -1.06
C LEU A 416 -12.89 13.55 -1.24
N PRO A 417 -12.39 13.53 -2.49
CA PRO A 417 -10.97 13.68 -2.75
C PRO A 417 -10.41 15.00 -2.22
N PRO A 418 -9.12 15.03 -1.83
CA PRO A 418 -8.44 16.27 -1.42
C PRO A 418 -8.38 17.32 -2.52
N GLU A 419 -8.06 18.56 -2.13
CA GLU A 419 -8.08 19.76 -2.98
C GLU A 419 -7.24 19.61 -4.25
N ASP A 420 -6.04 19.05 -4.17
CA ASP A 420 -5.15 18.82 -5.32
C ASP A 420 -5.78 17.93 -6.42
N PHE A 421 -6.50 16.88 -6.00
CA PHE A 421 -7.27 16.03 -6.90
C PHE A 421 -8.46 16.79 -7.48
N ALA A 422 -9.20 17.51 -6.64
CA ALA A 422 -10.40 18.24 -7.03
C ALA A 422 -10.11 19.39 -8.01
N GLU A 423 -9.03 20.14 -7.79
CA GLU A 423 -8.53 21.18 -8.71
C GLU A 423 -8.17 20.59 -10.07
N THR A 424 -7.42 19.49 -10.07
CA THR A 424 -7.00 18.82 -11.32
C THR A 424 -8.20 18.32 -12.11
N LEU A 425 -9.16 17.67 -11.44
CA LEU A 425 -10.40 17.22 -12.06
C LEU A 425 -11.21 18.40 -12.64
N THR A 426 -11.33 19.49 -11.90
CA THR A 426 -12.03 20.70 -12.35
C THR A 426 -11.35 21.31 -13.58
N GLY A 427 -10.02 21.42 -13.57
CA GLY A 427 -9.24 21.90 -14.72
C GLY A 427 -9.46 21.05 -15.97
N LEU A 428 -9.44 19.72 -15.83
CA LEU A 428 -9.68 18.80 -16.95
C LEU A 428 -11.13 18.85 -17.49
N ARG A 429 -12.12 19.11 -16.63
CA ARG A 429 -13.53 19.32 -17.02
C ARG A 429 -13.73 20.59 -17.83
N ASN A 430 -13.09 21.67 -17.42
CA ASN A 430 -13.16 22.95 -18.14
C ASN A 430 -12.62 22.81 -19.57
N ILE A 431 -11.52 22.07 -19.73
CA ILE A 431 -10.92 21.75 -21.03
C ILE A 431 -11.90 20.95 -21.92
N SER A 432 -12.62 19.97 -21.38
CA SER A 432 -13.65 19.24 -22.12
C SER A 432 -14.76 20.17 -22.61
N THR A 433 -15.23 21.07 -21.75
CA THR A 433 -16.35 21.99 -22.05
C THR A 433 -15.96 23.00 -23.13
N GLU A 434 -14.78 23.60 -23.04
CA GLU A 434 -14.26 24.53 -24.04
C GLU A 434 -14.10 23.90 -25.43
N LYS A 435 -13.75 22.61 -25.49
CA LYS A 435 -13.65 21.87 -26.75
C LYS A 435 -15.01 21.70 -27.41
N VAL A 436 -16.04 21.34 -26.63
CA VAL A 436 -17.42 21.15 -27.14
C VAL A 436 -17.97 22.46 -27.71
N MET A 437 -17.81 23.58 -27.00
CA MET A 437 -18.28 24.89 -27.48
C MET A 437 -17.57 25.32 -28.78
N SER A 438 -16.27 25.05 -28.91
CA SER A 438 -15.49 25.36 -30.12
C SER A 438 -15.82 24.47 -31.33
N SER A 439 -16.47 23.31 -31.14
CA SER A 439 -16.92 22.46 -32.26
C SER A 439 -18.29 22.85 -32.84
N TYR A 440 -19.01 23.75 -32.16
CA TYR A 440 -20.29 24.31 -32.63
C TYR A 440 -20.15 25.73 -33.20
N SER A 441 -18.94 26.29 -33.16
CA SER A 441 -18.57 27.57 -33.78
C SER A 441 -17.83 27.30 -35.08
#